data_AF-A0A821P5U5-F1
#
_entry.id   AF-A0A821P5U5-F1
#
_cell.length_a   1.000
_cell.length_b   1.000
_cell.length_c   1.000
_cell.angle_alpha   90.00
_cell.angle_beta   90.00
_cell.angle_gamma   90.00
#
_symmetry.space_group_name_H-M   'P 1'
#
loop_
_entity.id
_entity.type
_entity.pdbx_description
1 polymer ?
#
loop_
_entity_poly.entity_id
_entity_poly.type
_entity_poly.pdbx_seq_one_letter_code
_entity_poly.pdbx_strand_id
1 'polypeptide(L)'
;MLTSPIPVDLKNLQSVINARRFYETCINETVIESESINVILSIVNDLGGWPILQGSSWNETSFNITNLLIRLREYGYNMIFGFGTSNDDKNSSTNFIRVFNQS
;
A
#
# COMPACT_ATOMS: atom_id res chain seq x y z
N MET A 1 36.52 12.55 -25.84
CA MET A 1 36.92 12.24 -24.46
C MET A 1 35.76 11.52 -23.80
N LEU A 2 35.83 10.19 -23.74
CA LEU A 2 34.87 9.39 -22.98
C LEU A 2 35.21 9.62 -21.51
N THR A 3 34.38 10.36 -20.78
CA THR A 3 34.50 10.45 -19.33
C THR A 3 34.26 9.04 -18.79
N SER A 4 35.30 8.40 -18.27
CA SER A 4 35.19 7.15 -17.52
C SER A 4 34.11 7.31 -16.46
N PRO A 5 33.18 6.34 -16.29
CA PRO A 5 32.13 6.45 -15.29
C PRO A 5 32.77 6.64 -13.91
N ILE A 6 32.29 7.65 -13.17
CA ILE A 6 32.67 7.88 -11.79
C ILE A 6 32.35 6.59 -11.02
N PRO A 7 33.29 6.00 -10.25
CA PRO A 7 32.99 4.84 -9.44
C PRO A 7 31.88 5.20 -8.44
N VAL A 8 30.67 4.72 -8.68
CA VAL A 8 29.56 4.88 -7.74
C VAL A 8 29.77 3.87 -6.62
N ASP A 9 29.97 4.37 -5.41
CA ASP A 9 29.98 3.53 -4.22
C ASP A 9 28.55 3.09 -3.88
N LEU A 10 28.16 1.93 -4.41
CA LEU A 10 26.84 1.34 -4.24
C LEU A 10 26.49 1.09 -2.76
N LYS A 11 27.47 0.97 -1.87
CA LYS A 11 27.20 0.71 -0.44
C LYS A 11 26.60 1.93 0.26
N ASN A 12 26.88 3.14 -0.23
CA ASN A 12 26.40 4.40 0.33
C ASN A 12 25.21 4.99 -0.44
N LEU A 13 24.73 4.31 -1.48
CA LEU A 13 23.58 4.76 -2.25
C LEU A 13 22.28 4.43 -1.50
N GLN A 14 21.49 5.47 -1.19
CA GLN A 14 20.28 5.31 -0.38
C GLN A 14 19.26 4.33 -0.98
N SER A 15 19.13 4.27 -2.31
CA SER A 15 18.24 3.30 -2.97
C SER A 15 18.68 1.86 -2.74
N VAL A 16 19.99 1.59 -2.73
CA VAL A 16 20.55 0.26 -2.43
C VAL A 16 20.36 -0.08 -0.96
N ILE A 17 20.55 0.89 -0.06
CA ILE A 17 20.32 0.71 1.37
C ILE A 17 18.84 0.39 1.64
N ASN A 18 17.91 1.13 1.03
CA ASN A 18 16.48 0.91 1.18
C ASN A 18 16.04 -0.45 0.63
N ALA A 19 16.53 -0.82 -0.56
CA ALA A 19 16.22 -2.13 -1.15
C ALA A 19 16.74 -3.28 -0.28
N ARG A 20 17.94 -3.15 0.29
CA ARG A 20 18.49 -4.13 1.23
C ARG A 20 17.66 -4.24 2.51
N ARG A 21 17.34 -3.11 3.14
CA ARG A 21 16.49 -3.09 4.34
C ARG A 21 15.13 -3.71 4.08
N PHE A 22 14.50 -3.38 2.97
CA PHE A 22 13.22 -3.96 2.56
C PHE A 22 13.32 -5.50 2.44
N TYR A 23 14.38 -5.98 1.79
CA TYR A 23 14.65 -7.42 1.70
C TYR A 23 14.86 -8.07 3.07
N GLU A 24 15.70 -7.49 3.91
CA GLU A 24 16.01 -7.97 5.27
C GLU A 24 14.75 -8.03 6.15
N THR A 25 13.88 -7.03 6.07
CA THR A 25 12.60 -7.04 6.81
C THR A 25 11.61 -8.08 6.28
N CYS A 26 11.65 -8.37 4.98
CA CYS A 26 10.73 -9.33 4.35
C CYS A 26 11.09 -10.78 4.64
N ILE A 27 12.38 -11.10 4.79
CA ILE A 27 12.87 -12.46 5.02
C ILE A 27 12.99 -12.84 6.51
N ASN A 28 12.85 -11.87 7.42
CA ASN A 28 12.94 -12.12 8.86
C ASN A 28 11.62 -12.69 9.40
N GLU A 29 11.44 -13.99 9.19
CA GLU A 29 10.24 -14.74 9.61
C GLU A 29 9.99 -14.65 11.12
N THR A 30 11.04 -14.66 11.95
CA THR A 30 10.89 -14.58 13.42
C THR A 30 10.14 -13.33 13.86
N VAL A 31 10.46 -12.17 13.28
CA VAL A 31 9.75 -10.93 13.60
C VAL A 31 8.32 -10.98 13.06
N ILE A 32 8.15 -11.42 11.81
CA ILE A 32 6.84 -11.53 11.15
C ILE A 32 5.89 -12.41 11.97
N GLU A 33 6.33 -13.58 12.41
CA GLU A 33 5.52 -14.51 13.20
C GLU A 33 5.15 -13.93 14.57
N SER A 34 6.04 -13.16 15.19
CA SER A 34 5.79 -12.57 16.51
C SER A 34 4.86 -11.35 16.48
N GLU A 35 4.81 -10.60 15.38
CA GLU A 35 4.14 -9.29 15.33
C GLU A 35 3.02 -9.15 14.29
N SER A 36 2.97 -9.99 13.25
CA SER A 36 2.07 -9.82 12.09
C SER A 36 0.61 -9.65 12.46
N ILE A 37 0.10 -10.47 13.38
CA ILE A 37 -1.31 -10.40 13.80
C ILE A 37 -1.65 -9.07 14.46
N ASN A 38 -0.75 -8.51 15.26
CA ASN A 38 -0.97 -7.24 15.96
C ASN A 38 -1.00 -6.08 14.96
N VAL A 39 -0.10 -6.10 13.97
CA VAL A 39 -0.08 -5.11 12.88
C VAL A 39 -1.36 -5.16 12.05
N ILE A 40 -1.83 -6.36 11.70
CA ILE A 40 -3.07 -6.52 10.93
C ILE A 40 -4.27 -6.03 11.76
N LEU A 41 -4.35 -6.39 13.04
CA LEU A 41 -5.44 -5.95 13.92
C LEU A 41 -5.45 -4.43 14.12
N SER A 42 -4.29 -3.77 14.21
CA SER A 42 -4.24 -2.31 14.28
C SER A 42 -4.76 -1.67 13.00
N ILE A 43 -4.37 -2.19 11.83
CA ILE A 43 -4.90 -1.69 10.53
C ILE A 43 -6.42 -1.91 10.46
N VAL A 44 -6.92 -3.08 10.85
CA VAL A 44 -8.36 -3.36 10.87
C VAL A 44 -9.10 -2.37 11.77
N ASN A 45 -8.58 -2.08 12.96
CA ASN A 45 -9.17 -1.09 13.86
C ASN A 45 -9.17 0.32 13.27
N ASP A 46 -8.06 0.73 12.64
CA ASP A 46 -7.94 2.04 11.95
C ASP A 46 -8.90 2.17 10.76
N LEU A 47 -9.33 1.06 10.17
CA LEU A 47 -10.32 1.00 9.08
C LEU A 47 -11.78 0.96 9.57
N GLY A 48 -12.02 0.99 10.89
CA GLY A 48 -13.37 0.93 11.47
C GLY A 48 -13.81 -0.47 11.90
N GLY A 49 -12.86 -1.40 12.01
CA GLY A 49 -13.10 -2.75 12.49
C GLY A 49 -13.53 -3.75 11.42
N TRP A 50 -13.70 -5.00 11.82
CA TRP A 50 -14.18 -6.08 10.97
C TRP A 50 -15.34 -6.81 11.69
N PRO A 51 -16.57 -6.71 11.18
CA PRO A 51 -17.76 -7.28 11.83
C PRO A 51 -17.60 -8.74 12.30
N ILE A 52 -16.93 -9.59 11.54
CA ILE A 52 -16.76 -11.02 11.89
C ILE A 52 -15.86 -11.23 13.10
N LEU A 53 -14.90 -10.34 13.35
CA LEU A 53 -13.97 -10.43 14.48
C LEU A 53 -14.58 -9.84 15.76
N GLN A 54 -15.41 -8.80 15.62
CA GLN A 54 -15.97 -8.04 16.73
C GLN A 54 -17.39 -8.47 17.12
N GLY A 55 -18.10 -9.16 16.23
CA GLY A 55 -19.46 -9.64 16.46
C GLY A 55 -20.39 -8.52 16.92
N SER A 56 -21.10 -8.75 18.02
CA SER A 56 -22.05 -7.77 18.59
C SER A 56 -21.41 -6.48 19.11
N SER A 57 -20.09 -6.42 19.27
CA SER A 57 -19.38 -5.20 19.68
C SER A 57 -19.12 -4.25 18.50
N TRP A 58 -19.29 -4.72 17.26
CA TRP A 58 -19.12 -3.89 16.08
C TRP A 58 -20.32 -2.94 15.89
N ASN A 59 -20.06 -1.65 15.76
CA ASN A 59 -21.11 -0.64 15.65
C ASN A 59 -21.45 -0.34 14.18
N GLU A 60 -22.44 -1.05 13.66
CA GLU A 60 -22.95 -0.86 12.29
C GLU A 60 -23.42 0.57 12.02
N THR A 61 -24.01 1.25 13.01
CA THR A 61 -24.54 2.61 12.82
C THR A 61 -23.45 3.65 12.56
N SER A 62 -22.20 3.34 12.94
CA SER A 62 -21.03 4.21 12.69
C SER A 62 -20.32 3.90 11.38
N PHE A 63 -20.71 2.82 10.68
CA PHE A 63 -20.04 2.37 9.47
C PHE A 63 -20.34 3.29 8.29
N ASN A 64 -19.27 3.73 7.61
CA ASN A 64 -19.37 4.51 6.39
C ASN A 64 -18.46 3.90 5.32
N ILE A 65 -19.08 3.28 4.31
CA ILE A 65 -18.37 2.60 3.25
C ILE A 65 -17.47 3.54 2.42
N THR A 66 -17.88 4.80 2.22
CA THR A 66 -17.06 5.79 1.51
C THR A 66 -15.77 6.08 2.27
N ASN A 67 -15.85 6.25 3.59
CA ASN A 67 -14.66 6.47 4.43
C ASN A 67 -13.74 5.25 4.41
N LEU A 68 -14.30 4.04 4.49
CA LEU A 68 -13.52 2.80 4.37
C LEU A 68 -12.77 2.74 3.03
N LEU A 69 -13.45 3.01 1.91
CA LEU A 69 -12.85 2.98 0.58
C LEU A 69 -11.73 4.01 0.42
N ILE A 70 -11.91 5.22 0.97
CA ILE A 70 -10.88 6.26 0.96
C ILE A 70 -9.67 5.82 1.78
N ARG A 71 -9.86 5.28 2.99
CA ARG A 71 -8.74 4.82 3.81
C ARG A 71 -8.03 3.62 3.20
N LEU A 72 -8.77 2.64 2.67
CA LEU A 72 -8.18 1.49 1.96
C LEU A 72 -7.27 1.94 0.82
N ARG A 73 -7.63 3.04 0.13
CA ARG A 73 -6.80 3.62 -0.92
C ARG A 73 -5.47 4.16 -0.39
N GLU A 74 -5.43 4.73 0.81
CA GLU A 74 -4.18 5.19 1.45
C GLU A 74 -3.23 4.02 1.74
N TYR A 75 -3.78 2.83 2.00
CA TYR A 75 -3.03 1.58 2.12
C TYR A 75 -2.72 0.90 0.76
N GLY A 76 -3.10 1.51 -0.37
CA GLY A 76 -2.87 0.97 -1.71
C GLY A 76 -3.85 -0.11 -2.17
N TYR A 77 -4.91 -0.36 -1.41
CA TYR A 77 -5.95 -1.32 -1.77
C TYR A 77 -7.09 -0.67 -2.55
N ASN A 78 -7.66 -1.43 -3.48
CA ASN A 78 -8.92 -1.11 -4.12
C ASN A 78 -9.85 -2.32 -3.95
N MET A 79 -11.12 -2.10 -3.58
CA MET A 79 -12.02 -3.20 -3.22
C MET A 79 -13.17 -3.37 -4.21
N ILE A 80 -14.09 -2.39 -4.28
CA ILE A 80 -15.28 -2.48 -5.16
C ILE A 80 -14.90 -2.16 -6.61
N PHE A 81 -14.16 -1.09 -6.80
CA PHE A 81 -13.59 -0.68 -8.07
C PHE A 81 -12.21 -0.10 -7.83
N GLY A 82 -11.32 -0.28 -8.79
CA GLY A 82 -10.06 0.41 -8.83
C GLY A 82 -10.22 1.78 -9.44
N PHE A 83 -9.42 2.73 -8.96
CA PHE A 83 -9.23 3.98 -9.67
C PHE A 83 -7.75 4.36 -9.68
N GLY A 84 -7.34 5.09 -10.70
CA GLY A 84 -5.96 5.51 -10.86
C GLY A 84 -5.82 6.55 -11.96
N THR A 85 -4.64 7.12 -12.08
CA THR A 85 -4.31 8.05 -13.16
C THR A 85 -3.79 7.28 -14.35
N SER A 86 -4.33 7.58 -15.54
CA SER A 86 -3.81 7.09 -16.81
C SER A 86 -3.65 8.26 -17.77
N ASN A 87 -2.73 8.13 -18.72
CA ASN A 87 -2.66 9.07 -19.85
C ASN A 87 -3.96 8.99 -20.66
N ASP A 88 -4.42 10.13 -21.18
CA ASP A 88 -5.55 10.18 -22.13
C ASP A 88 -5.16 9.50 -23.44
N ASP A 89 -5.94 8.51 -23.84
CA ASP A 89 -5.75 7.77 -25.09
C ASP A 89 -5.87 8.69 -26.33
N LYS A 90 -6.56 9.83 -26.19
CA LYS A 90 -6.67 10.87 -27.23
C LYS A 90 -5.59 11.94 -27.13
N ASN A 91 -4.95 12.10 -25.97
CA ASN A 91 -3.88 13.07 -25.74
C ASN A 91 -2.91 12.57 -24.64
N SER A 92 -1.84 11.92 -25.07
CA SER A 92 -0.85 11.32 -24.16
C SER A 92 -0.05 12.31 -23.32
N SER A 93 -0.20 13.62 -23.56
CA SER A 93 0.41 14.66 -22.73
C SER A 93 -0.47 15.05 -21.53
N THR A 94 -1.66 14.47 -21.41
CA THR A 94 -2.62 14.75 -20.34
C THR A 94 -3.01 13.48 -19.60
N ASN A 95 -3.38 13.62 -18.32
CA ASN A 95 -3.82 12.52 -17.46
C ASN A 95 -5.29 12.65 -17.11
N PHE A 96 -5.97 11.52 -16.91
CA PHE A 96 -7.32 11.47 -16.37
C PHE A 96 -7.46 10.37 -15.30
N ILE A 97 -8.47 10.51 -14.44
CA ILE A 97 -8.83 9.47 -13.47
C ILE A 97 -9.61 8.38 -14.21
N ARG A 98 -9.05 7.18 -14.28
CA ARG A 98 -9.71 5.99 -14.81
C ARG A 98 -10.29 5.18 -13.65
N VAL A 99 -11.56 4.81 -13.77
CA VAL A 99 -12.23 3.82 -12.90
C VAL A 99 -12.27 2.50 -13.66
N PHE A 100 -11.92 1.40 -12.99
CA PHE A 100 -11.89 0.07 -13.58
C PHE A 100 -12.42 -0.97 -12.59
N ASN A 101 -13.03 -2.03 -13.11
CA ASN A 101 -13.52 -3.13 -12.28
C ASN A 101 -12.34 -3.88 -11.64
N GLN A 102 -12.54 -4.33 -10.41
CA GLN A 102 -11.67 -5.30 -9.75
C GLN A 102 -12.08 -6.69 -10.25
N SER A 103 -11.24 -7.30 -11.09
CA SER A 103 -11.38 -8.68 -11.57
C SER A 103 -10.86 -9.68 -10.55
#